data_AF-A0A1G1D4I7-F1
#
_entry.id   AF-A0A1G1D4I7-F1
#
_cell.length_a   1.000
_cell.length_b   1.000
_cell.length_c   1.000
_cell.angle_alpha   90.00
_cell.angle_beta   90.00
_cell.angle_gamma   90.00
#
_symmetry.space_group_name_H-M   'P 1'
#
loop_
_entity.id
_entity.type
_entity.pdbx_description
1 polymer ?
#
loop_
_entity_poly.entity_id
_entity_poly.type
_entity_poly.pdbx_seq_one_letter_code
_entity_poly.pdbx_strand_id
1 'polypeptide(L)'
;MKMAEIIILANSVRPGGYCIAGIDIKTKEWVRPVGPPQGKATKFKRPASQERSIPKYVATKFNLLDIVKIPLSSDKPRDCYQRENRFVDSWDWEVIRKMPPQKILKYCEDATVILHSDNDRVDPRVLEKLPFEQWKSLQLVRREVQFSRDNYKHYDWRASFSDDSGHLLSLKVTDPKIEERLNGCIEIGSDCILTISLAAPWSPPNSSQPERCYKLIAGVIEL
;
A
#
# COMPACT_ATOMS: atom_id res chain seq x y z
N MET A 1 -21.00 6.21 -12.27
CA MET A 1 -20.53 5.56 -11.03
C MET A 1 -20.18 4.12 -11.37
N LYS A 2 -18.95 3.68 -11.08
CA LYS A 2 -18.51 2.29 -11.33
C LYS A 2 -18.33 1.61 -9.97
N MET A 3 -19.02 0.50 -9.75
CA MET A 3 -18.78 -0.32 -8.55
C MET A 3 -17.59 -1.25 -8.81
N ALA A 4 -16.52 -1.09 -8.03
CA ALA A 4 -15.41 -2.02 -8.00
C ALA A 4 -15.60 -3.03 -6.87
N GLU A 5 -15.14 -4.26 -7.09
CA GLU A 5 -15.08 -5.31 -6.07
C GLU A 5 -13.61 -5.64 -5.86
N ILE A 6 -13.00 -5.08 -4.84
CA ILE A 6 -11.55 -5.19 -4.60
C ILE A 6 -11.26 -6.15 -3.47
N ILE A 7 -10.24 -6.99 -3.64
CA ILE A 7 -9.63 -7.75 -2.52
C ILE A 7 -8.68 -6.78 -1.83
N ILE A 8 -8.91 -6.44 -0.57
CA ILE A 8 -8.00 -5.57 0.18
C ILE A 8 -6.69 -6.31 0.44
N LEU A 9 -5.59 -5.75 -0.04
CA LEU A 9 -4.24 -6.31 0.09
C LEU A 9 -3.29 -5.36 0.83
N ALA A 10 -3.65 -4.09 0.94
CA ALA A 10 -3.00 -3.12 1.81
C ALA A 10 -4.05 -2.37 2.63
N ASN A 11 -3.76 -2.16 3.91
CA ASN A 11 -4.47 -1.24 4.79
C ASN A 11 -3.44 -0.62 5.74
N SER A 12 -2.82 0.47 5.31
CA SER A 12 -1.65 1.03 5.98
C SER A 12 -1.86 2.46 6.46
N VAL A 13 -1.10 2.85 7.47
CA VAL A 13 -1.07 4.21 8.00
C VAL A 13 -0.10 5.06 7.21
N ARG A 14 -0.50 6.30 6.90
CA ARG A 14 0.36 7.33 6.29
C ARG A 14 0.13 8.68 6.97
N PRO A 15 1.01 9.68 6.74
CA PRO A 15 0.70 11.05 7.14
C PRO A 15 -0.66 11.48 6.59
N GLY A 16 -1.54 11.94 7.48
CA GLY A 16 -2.87 12.43 7.12
C GLY A 16 -3.98 11.36 7.02
N GLY A 17 -3.72 10.08 7.32
CA GLY A 17 -4.78 9.07 7.41
C GLY A 17 -4.32 7.67 7.00
N TYR A 18 -5.17 6.98 6.26
CA TYR A 18 -4.93 5.60 5.83
C TYR A 18 -4.81 5.51 4.31
N CYS A 19 -4.16 4.46 3.85
CA CYS A 19 -4.21 3.97 2.47
C CYS A 19 -4.79 2.56 2.48
N ILE A 20 -5.75 2.33 1.60
CA ILE A 20 -6.24 0.99 1.26
C ILE A 20 -5.93 0.78 -0.21
N ALA A 21 -5.45 -0.40 -0.56
CA ALA A 21 -5.30 -0.80 -1.94
C ALA A 21 -5.60 -2.29 -2.09
N GLY A 22 -5.95 -2.68 -3.30
CA GLY A 22 -6.37 -4.03 -3.58
C GLY A 22 -6.44 -4.33 -5.07
N ILE A 23 -6.72 -5.58 -5.39
CA ILE A 23 -6.92 -6.02 -6.78
C ILE A 23 -8.41 -6.14 -7.03
N ASP A 24 -8.90 -5.48 -8.09
CA ASP A 24 -10.28 -5.63 -8.55
C ASP A 24 -10.47 -7.03 -9.16
N ILE A 25 -11.47 -7.76 -8.67
CA ILE A 25 -11.64 -9.17 -9.03
C ILE A 25 -12.05 -9.39 -10.50
N LYS A 26 -12.58 -8.37 -11.18
CA LYS A 26 -13.05 -8.48 -12.57
C LYS A 26 -11.93 -8.12 -13.53
N THR A 27 -11.31 -6.97 -13.31
CA THR A 27 -10.26 -6.41 -14.17
C THR A 27 -8.88 -7.01 -13.89
N LYS A 28 -8.67 -7.56 -12.69
CA LYS A 28 -7.37 -8.05 -12.19
C LYS A 28 -6.32 -6.95 -12.04
N GLU A 29 -6.73 -5.69 -12.10
CA GLU A 29 -5.85 -4.55 -11.92
C GLU A 29 -5.85 -4.06 -10.47
N TRP A 30 -4.73 -3.44 -10.08
CA TRP A 30 -4.64 -2.70 -8.83
C TRP A 30 -5.59 -1.50 -8.82
N VAL A 31 -6.24 -1.30 -7.68
CA VAL A 31 -7.08 -0.15 -7.35
C VAL A 31 -6.66 0.36 -5.99
N ARG A 32 -6.31 1.64 -5.91
CA ARG A 32 -6.07 2.37 -4.66
C ARG A 32 -7.14 3.45 -4.50
N PRO A 33 -8.21 3.20 -3.72
CA PRO A 33 -9.22 4.21 -3.47
C PRO A 33 -8.63 5.41 -2.75
N VAL A 34 -8.94 6.62 -3.24
CA VAL A 34 -8.52 7.88 -2.63
C VAL A 34 -9.71 8.82 -2.45
N GLY A 35 -9.64 9.68 -1.44
CA GLY A 35 -10.66 10.71 -1.21
C GLY A 35 -10.81 11.64 -2.41
N PRO A 36 -12.02 12.20 -2.66
CA PRO A 36 -12.30 13.04 -3.82
C PRO A 36 -11.44 14.32 -3.85
N PRO A 37 -11.35 15.02 -5.00
CA PRO A 37 -10.66 16.30 -5.12
C PRO A 37 -11.20 17.34 -4.13
N GLN A 38 -10.36 18.30 -3.71
CA GLN A 38 -10.83 19.45 -2.92
C GLN A 38 -12.01 20.15 -3.61
N GLY A 39 -13.00 20.58 -2.82
CA GLY A 39 -14.14 21.37 -3.29
C GLY A 39 -15.37 20.58 -3.75
N LYS A 40 -15.26 19.27 -4.01
CA LYS A 40 -16.46 18.41 -4.09
C LYS A 40 -16.93 18.10 -2.67
N ALA A 41 -18.21 18.36 -2.40
CA ALA A 41 -18.81 18.31 -1.07
C ALA A 41 -18.71 16.91 -0.43
N THR A 42 -17.58 16.60 0.20
CA THR A 42 -17.58 15.69 1.34
C THR A 42 -18.35 16.40 2.44
N LYS A 43 -19.24 15.71 3.16
CA LYS A 43 -20.01 16.28 4.29
C LYS A 43 -19.13 17.03 5.33
N PHE A 44 -17.82 16.82 5.29
CA PHE A 44 -16.81 17.48 6.11
C PHE A 44 -15.66 18.02 5.24
N LYS A 45 -15.32 19.30 5.36
CA LYS A 45 -14.06 19.85 4.79
C LYS A 45 -12.88 19.15 5.44
N ARG A 46 -11.95 18.60 4.66
CA ARG A 46 -10.74 17.93 5.16
C ARG A 46 -9.51 18.84 5.00
N PRO A 47 -8.55 18.82 5.95
CA PRO A 47 -7.29 19.54 5.78
C PRO A 47 -6.54 19.06 4.53
N ALA A 48 -5.80 19.95 3.88
CA ALA A 48 -4.97 19.60 2.71
C ALA A 48 -3.96 18.48 3.02
N SER A 49 -3.49 18.38 4.27
CA SER A 49 -2.61 17.29 4.73
C SER A 49 -3.26 15.90 4.74
N GLN A 50 -4.58 15.84 4.68
CA GLN A 50 -5.37 14.60 4.61
C GLN A 50 -5.95 14.35 3.22
N GLU A 51 -5.53 15.14 2.22
CA GLU A 51 -6.02 15.00 0.87
C GLU A 51 -5.65 13.62 0.30
N ARG A 52 -6.60 13.00 -0.40
CA ARG A 52 -6.50 11.66 -0.99
C ARG A 52 -6.34 10.50 0.00
N SER A 53 -6.18 10.72 1.32
CA SER A 53 -6.16 9.62 2.30
C SER A 53 -7.56 9.11 2.60
N ILE A 54 -7.65 7.89 3.14
CA ILE A 54 -8.89 7.32 3.66
C ILE A 54 -9.03 7.71 5.13
N PRO A 55 -10.21 8.19 5.58
CA PRO A 55 -10.44 8.50 6.98
C PRO A 55 -10.31 7.25 7.87
N LYS A 56 -9.79 7.44 9.09
CA LYS A 56 -9.62 6.35 10.07
C LYS A 56 -10.91 5.56 10.30
N TYR A 57 -12.05 6.24 10.49
CA TYR A 57 -13.34 5.60 10.73
C TYR A 57 -13.83 4.71 9.59
N VAL A 58 -13.30 4.90 8.37
CA VAL A 58 -13.57 4.03 7.21
C VAL A 58 -12.57 2.88 7.25
N ALA A 59 -11.27 3.18 7.30
CA ALA A 59 -10.22 2.19 7.15
C ALA A 59 -10.22 1.10 8.24
N THR A 60 -10.60 1.45 9.47
CA THR A 60 -10.65 0.48 10.59
C THR A 60 -11.79 -0.53 10.49
N LYS A 61 -12.75 -0.34 9.56
CA LYS A 61 -13.85 -1.29 9.32
C LYS A 61 -13.44 -2.48 8.48
N PHE A 62 -12.28 -2.43 7.84
CA PHE A 62 -11.86 -3.41 6.83
C PHE A 62 -10.54 -4.06 7.20
N ASN A 63 -10.38 -5.31 6.76
CA ASN A 63 -9.20 -6.13 6.99
C ASN A 63 -8.58 -6.53 5.64
N LEU A 64 -7.31 -6.93 5.68
CA LEU A 64 -6.73 -7.65 4.56
C LEU A 64 -7.57 -8.89 4.24
N LEU A 65 -7.64 -9.20 2.94
CA LEU A 65 -8.43 -10.26 2.32
C LEU A 65 -9.94 -10.04 2.29
N ASP A 66 -10.48 -8.98 2.90
CA ASP A 66 -11.87 -8.61 2.69
C ASP A 66 -12.08 -8.23 1.21
N ILE A 67 -13.12 -8.77 0.60
CA ILE A 67 -13.61 -8.35 -0.72
C ILE A 67 -14.65 -7.27 -0.51
N VAL A 68 -14.32 -6.04 -0.90
CA VAL A 68 -15.10 -4.86 -0.59
C VAL A 68 -15.67 -4.23 -1.85
N LYS A 69 -16.95 -3.90 -1.79
CA LYS A 69 -17.64 -3.13 -2.82
C LYS A 69 -17.37 -1.65 -2.61
N ILE A 70 -16.79 -0.98 -3.61
CA ILE A 70 -16.40 0.44 -3.53
C ILE A 70 -17.03 1.22 -4.68
N PRO A 71 -17.75 2.31 -4.40
CA PRO A 71 -18.24 3.23 -5.43
C PRO A 71 -17.09 4.12 -5.92
N LEU A 72 -16.54 3.79 -7.08
CA LEU A 72 -15.50 4.58 -7.73
C LEU A 72 -16.12 5.64 -8.64
N SER A 73 -15.49 6.81 -8.60
CA SER A 73 -15.80 7.91 -9.50
C SER A 73 -15.40 7.57 -10.93
N SER A 74 -16.07 8.21 -11.88
CA SER A 74 -15.66 8.18 -13.29
C SER A 74 -14.37 8.98 -13.54
N ASP A 75 -14.12 9.97 -12.68
CA ASP A 75 -12.89 10.76 -12.68
C ASP A 75 -11.79 10.06 -11.88
N LYS A 76 -10.52 10.35 -12.21
CA LYS A 76 -9.36 9.78 -11.53
C LYS A 76 -8.27 10.84 -11.33
N PRO A 77 -7.43 10.72 -10.29
CA PRO A 77 -6.27 11.58 -10.16
C PRO A 77 -5.37 11.51 -11.40
N ARG A 78 -4.78 12.65 -11.76
CA ARG A 78 -3.72 12.74 -12.75
C ARG A 78 -2.38 12.69 -12.04
N ASP A 79 -2.01 11.53 -11.52
CA ASP A 79 -0.69 11.29 -10.93
C ASP A 79 0.24 10.57 -11.91
N CYS A 80 1.51 10.95 -11.89
CA CYS A 80 2.58 10.29 -12.65
C CYS A 80 3.05 8.99 -11.97
N TYR A 81 2.79 8.84 -10.67
CA TYR A 81 3.45 7.82 -9.83
C TYR A 81 2.51 6.80 -9.18
N GLN A 82 1.18 6.93 -9.30
CA GLN A 82 0.23 6.06 -8.60
C GLN A 82 -1.01 5.80 -9.45
N ARG A 83 -0.79 5.22 -10.63
CA ARG A 83 -1.78 4.99 -11.70
C ARG A 83 -3.02 4.21 -11.24
N GLU A 84 -2.90 3.43 -10.18
CA GLU A 84 -3.96 2.68 -9.50
C GLU A 84 -4.93 3.58 -8.73
N ASN A 85 -4.60 4.85 -8.48
CA ASN A 85 -5.43 5.75 -7.71
C ASN A 85 -6.78 5.98 -8.39
N ARG A 86 -7.86 5.83 -7.64
CA ARG A 86 -9.23 6.08 -8.09
C ARG A 86 -9.97 6.88 -7.04
N PHE A 87 -10.59 7.99 -7.45
CA PHE A 87 -11.46 8.73 -6.53
C PHE A 87 -12.65 7.86 -6.14
N VAL A 88 -13.06 7.95 -4.89
CA VAL A 88 -14.33 7.38 -4.44
C VAL A 88 -15.45 8.41 -4.48
N ASP A 89 -16.64 7.97 -4.87
CA ASP A 89 -17.85 8.81 -4.85
C ASP A 89 -18.42 8.89 -3.42
N SER A 90 -18.27 7.84 -2.61
CA SER A 90 -18.65 7.84 -1.19
C SER A 90 -17.80 6.88 -0.34
N TRP A 91 -17.99 6.96 0.98
CA TRP A 91 -17.35 6.08 1.98
C TRP A 91 -18.23 4.90 2.39
N ASP A 92 -19.36 4.69 1.71
CA ASP A 92 -20.33 3.63 2.00
C ASP A 92 -19.87 2.32 1.36
N TRP A 93 -18.81 1.76 1.93
CA TRP A 93 -18.18 0.54 1.45
C TRP A 93 -18.71 -0.66 2.22
N GLU A 94 -18.86 -1.79 1.53
CA GLU A 94 -19.47 -3.00 2.08
C GLU A 94 -18.56 -4.20 1.88
N VAL A 95 -18.33 -4.98 2.94
CA VAL A 95 -17.66 -6.28 2.82
C VAL A 95 -18.66 -7.27 2.22
N ILE A 96 -18.34 -7.81 1.05
CA ILE A 96 -19.17 -8.82 0.38
C ILE A 96 -18.82 -10.22 0.89
N ARG A 97 -17.52 -10.51 1.04
CA ARG A 97 -16.98 -11.81 1.46
C ARG A 97 -15.50 -11.68 1.80
N LYS A 98 -14.87 -12.75 2.28
CA LYS A 98 -13.44 -12.83 2.54
C LYS A 98 -12.75 -13.78 1.57
N MET A 99 -11.54 -13.44 1.14
CA MET A 99 -10.69 -14.26 0.27
C MET A 99 -9.76 -15.14 1.14
N PRO A 100 -9.62 -16.45 0.87
CA PRO A 100 -8.59 -17.25 1.51
C PRO A 100 -7.17 -16.80 1.07
N PRO A 101 -6.17 -16.77 1.97
CA PRO A 101 -4.79 -16.41 1.62
C PRO A 101 -4.23 -17.20 0.43
N GLN A 102 -4.50 -18.50 0.37
CA GLN A 102 -3.98 -19.38 -0.68
C GLN A 102 -4.52 -19.00 -2.07
N LYS A 103 -5.69 -18.34 -2.15
CA LYS A 103 -6.30 -17.91 -3.42
C LYS A 103 -5.67 -16.62 -3.97
N ILE A 104 -4.90 -15.87 -3.18
CA ILE A 104 -4.22 -14.66 -3.64
C ILE A 104 -2.81 -14.91 -4.16
N LEU A 105 -2.25 -16.11 -3.94
CA LEU A 105 -0.93 -16.50 -4.47
C LEU A 105 -0.78 -16.31 -5.99
N LYS A 106 -1.87 -16.52 -6.73
CA LYS A 106 -1.90 -16.30 -8.19
C LYS A 106 -1.72 -14.84 -8.62
N TYR A 107 -1.79 -13.90 -7.69
CA TYR A 107 -1.54 -12.48 -7.92
C TYR A 107 -0.14 -12.05 -7.48
N CYS A 108 0.65 -12.95 -6.87
CA CYS A 108 2.05 -12.66 -6.59
C CYS A 108 2.79 -12.45 -7.91
N GLU A 109 3.55 -11.37 -7.97
CA GLU A 109 4.31 -10.97 -9.15
C GLU A 109 5.73 -11.53 -9.07
N ASP A 110 6.44 -11.49 -10.21
CA ASP A 110 7.90 -11.66 -10.22
C ASP A 110 8.54 -10.72 -9.21
N ALA A 111 9.52 -11.21 -8.48
CA ALA A 111 10.21 -10.43 -7.48
C ALA A 111 11.72 -10.58 -7.61
N THR A 112 12.20 -10.64 -8.86
CA THR A 112 13.62 -10.51 -9.24
C THR A 112 14.15 -9.12 -8.88
N VAL A 113 13.34 -8.09 -9.12
CA VAL A 113 13.56 -6.72 -8.65
C VAL A 113 12.23 -6.15 -8.16
N ILE A 114 12.16 -5.84 -6.87
CA ILE A 114 10.93 -5.34 -6.26
C ILE A 114 10.85 -3.82 -6.43
N LEU A 115 9.82 -3.32 -7.10
CA LEU A 115 9.53 -1.90 -7.31
C LEU A 115 10.76 -1.10 -7.78
N HIS A 116 11.32 -1.46 -8.94
CA HIS A 116 12.31 -0.70 -9.73
C HIS A 116 13.74 -0.55 -9.18
N SER A 117 14.06 -1.10 -8.01
CA SER A 117 15.43 -1.10 -7.49
C SER A 117 15.70 -2.29 -6.57
N ASP A 118 16.96 -2.53 -6.25
CA ASP A 118 17.44 -3.49 -5.25
C ASP A 118 17.51 -2.91 -3.81
N ASN A 119 17.14 -1.64 -3.65
CA ASN A 119 17.28 -0.90 -2.39
C ASN A 119 15.92 -0.63 -1.72
N ASP A 120 15.90 -0.09 -0.50
CA ASP A 120 14.68 0.30 0.23
C ASP A 120 13.97 1.53 -0.36
N ARG A 121 14.56 2.14 -1.40
CA ARG A 121 14.05 3.33 -2.06
C ARG A 121 14.45 3.39 -3.54
N VAL A 122 13.79 4.28 -4.27
CA VAL A 122 14.06 4.56 -5.69
C VAL A 122 14.29 6.06 -5.87
N ASP A 123 15.22 6.42 -6.75
CA ASP A 123 15.40 7.80 -7.18
C ASP A 123 14.28 8.21 -8.16
N PRO A 124 13.53 9.30 -7.92
CA PRO A 124 12.46 9.76 -8.81
C PRO A 124 12.90 9.94 -10.28
N ARG A 125 14.18 10.21 -10.55
CA ARG A 125 14.69 10.37 -11.92
C ARG A 125 14.78 9.07 -12.71
N VAL A 126 14.92 7.92 -12.03
CA VAL A 126 14.87 6.59 -12.68
C VAL A 126 13.45 6.36 -13.16
N LEU A 127 12.54 6.59 -12.23
CA LEU A 127 11.10 6.53 -12.36
C LEU A 127 10.57 7.41 -13.51
N GLU A 128 10.97 8.68 -13.59
CA GLU A 128 10.56 9.61 -14.66
C GLU A 128 11.00 9.20 -16.07
N LYS A 129 12.03 8.34 -16.18
CA LYS A 129 12.52 7.82 -17.46
C LYS A 129 11.82 6.53 -17.89
N LEU A 130 11.07 5.88 -16.98
CA LEU A 130 10.35 4.66 -17.31
C LEU A 130 9.12 4.98 -18.17
N PRO A 131 8.82 4.16 -19.19
CA PRO A 131 7.54 4.19 -19.86
C PRO A 131 6.41 4.04 -18.85
N PHE A 132 5.30 4.75 -19.07
CA PHE A 132 4.15 4.79 -18.17
C PHE A 132 3.62 3.38 -17.87
N GLU A 133 3.65 2.49 -18.85
CA GLU A 133 3.20 1.10 -18.78
C GLU A 133 4.04 0.24 -17.84
N GLN A 134 5.33 0.57 -17.70
CA GLN A 134 6.27 -0.13 -16.83
C GLN A 134 6.20 0.38 -15.38
N TRP A 135 5.52 1.49 -15.16
CA TRP A 135 5.38 2.06 -13.82
C TRP A 135 4.56 1.17 -12.88
N LYS A 136 5.11 0.94 -11.68
CA LYS A 136 4.45 0.23 -10.57
C LYS A 136 4.70 0.92 -9.24
N SER A 137 3.67 1.08 -8.42
CA SER A 137 3.78 1.58 -7.03
C SER A 137 3.15 0.66 -5.99
N LEU A 138 2.71 -0.52 -6.44
CA LEU A 138 2.24 -1.65 -5.65
C LEU A 138 2.77 -2.92 -6.28
N GLN A 139 3.16 -3.86 -5.44
CA GLN A 139 3.59 -5.19 -5.85
C GLN A 139 3.23 -6.18 -4.74
N LEU A 140 2.68 -7.33 -5.13
CA LEU A 140 2.39 -8.43 -4.21
C LEU A 140 3.46 -9.50 -4.37
N VAL A 141 4.10 -9.93 -3.28
CA VAL A 141 5.16 -10.95 -3.31
C VAL A 141 4.99 -11.94 -2.15
N ARG A 142 5.37 -13.21 -2.33
CA ARG A 142 5.46 -14.19 -1.23
C ARG A 142 6.90 -14.32 -0.79
N ARG A 143 7.19 -14.21 0.50
CA ARG A 143 8.54 -14.25 1.06
C ARG A 143 8.57 -14.91 2.42
N GLU A 144 9.72 -15.50 2.73
CA GLU A 144 10.14 -15.74 4.11
C GLU A 144 10.59 -14.41 4.71
N VAL A 145 10.03 -14.04 5.85
CA VAL A 145 10.15 -12.71 6.45
C VAL A 145 10.59 -12.82 7.89
N GLN A 146 11.50 -11.94 8.28
CA GLN A 146 11.85 -11.69 9.67
C GLN A 146 11.42 -10.29 10.08
N PHE A 147 10.73 -10.19 11.23
CA PHE A 147 10.36 -8.91 11.81
C PHE A 147 11.36 -8.47 12.87
N SER A 148 11.74 -7.20 12.84
CA SER A 148 12.65 -6.60 13.81
C SER A 148 12.29 -5.14 14.08
N ARG A 149 12.77 -4.59 15.20
CA ARG A 149 12.67 -3.16 15.48
C ARG A 149 13.63 -2.38 14.58
N ASP A 150 13.22 -1.19 14.17
CA ASP A 150 14.10 -0.27 13.47
C ASP A 150 15.26 0.18 14.38
N ASN A 151 16.47 0.21 13.83
CA ASN A 151 17.69 0.53 14.58
C ASN A 151 17.80 2.01 14.98
N TYR A 152 17.11 2.90 14.28
CA TYR A 152 17.14 4.34 14.54
C TYR A 152 15.86 4.83 15.23
N LYS A 153 14.72 4.25 14.87
CA LYS A 153 13.40 4.56 15.45
C LYS A 153 12.82 3.32 16.07
N HIS A 154 13.29 2.91 17.24
CA HIS A 154 12.92 1.64 17.90
C HIS A 154 11.40 1.40 18.11
N TYR A 155 10.55 2.40 17.93
CA TYR A 155 9.10 2.26 17.93
C TYR A 155 8.54 1.71 16.60
N ASP A 156 9.27 1.87 15.50
CA ASP A 156 8.90 1.37 14.17
C ASP A 156 9.32 -0.10 14.01
N TRP A 157 8.50 -0.86 13.27
CA TRP A 157 8.81 -2.24 12.87
C TRP A 157 9.35 -2.29 11.44
N ARG A 158 10.25 -3.23 11.19
CA ARG A 158 10.85 -3.56 9.89
C ARG A 158 10.55 -5.02 9.56
N ALA A 159 10.31 -5.29 8.28
CA ALA A 159 10.25 -6.62 7.71
C ALA A 159 11.47 -6.82 6.82
N SER A 160 12.28 -7.83 7.10
CA SER A 160 13.49 -8.16 6.36
C SER A 160 13.32 -9.46 5.59
N PHE A 161 13.68 -9.45 4.31
CA PHE A 161 13.52 -10.58 3.38
C PHE A 161 14.40 -10.35 2.14
N SER A 162 14.65 -11.41 1.37
CA SER A 162 15.39 -11.32 0.10
C SER A 162 14.46 -11.30 -1.10
N ASP A 163 14.86 -10.59 -2.17
CA ASP A 163 14.25 -10.74 -3.49
C ASP A 163 14.74 -12.04 -4.19
N ASP A 164 14.24 -12.37 -5.39
CA ASP A 164 14.64 -13.59 -6.10
C ASP A 164 16.09 -13.53 -6.62
N SER A 165 16.68 -12.33 -6.67
CA SER A 165 18.09 -12.10 -7.01
C SER A 165 19.03 -12.17 -5.80
N GLY A 166 18.49 -12.35 -4.59
CA GLY A 166 19.24 -12.42 -3.33
C GLY A 166 19.55 -11.07 -2.69
N HIS A 167 19.02 -9.95 -3.19
CA HIS A 167 19.18 -8.65 -2.54
C HIS A 167 18.36 -8.61 -1.26
N LEU A 168 19.00 -8.26 -0.15
CA LEU A 168 18.35 -8.14 1.15
C LEU A 168 17.64 -6.78 1.27
N LEU A 169 16.33 -6.82 1.50
CA LEU A 169 15.51 -5.65 1.78
C LEU A 169 15.09 -5.64 3.25
N SER A 170 15.07 -4.46 3.86
CA SER A 170 14.53 -4.23 5.21
C SER A 170 13.60 -3.02 5.21
N LEU A 171 12.30 -3.28 5.06
CA LEU A 171 11.30 -2.28 4.77
C LEU A 171 10.46 -1.96 5.99
N LYS A 172 10.10 -0.69 6.18
CA LYS A 172 9.23 -0.27 7.28
C LYS A 172 7.84 -0.89 7.13
N VAL A 173 7.33 -1.47 8.20
CA VAL A 173 5.94 -1.95 8.31
C VAL A 173 5.04 -0.76 8.61
N THR A 174 3.93 -0.68 7.86
CA THR A 174 2.93 0.39 7.99
C THR A 174 1.51 -0.16 8.13
N ASP A 175 1.35 -1.48 8.17
CA ASP A 175 0.09 -2.14 8.48
C ASP A 175 -0.14 -2.08 10.00
N PRO A 176 -1.16 -1.34 10.47
CA PRO A 176 -1.36 -1.09 11.89
C PRO A 176 -1.78 -2.34 12.67
N LYS A 177 -2.43 -3.32 12.03
CA LYS A 177 -2.83 -4.57 12.72
C LYS A 177 -1.61 -5.45 12.96
N ILE A 178 -0.68 -5.44 12.02
CA ILE A 178 0.59 -6.14 12.13
C ILE A 178 1.49 -5.47 13.17
N GLU A 179 1.59 -4.14 13.15
CA GLU A 179 2.31 -3.38 14.18
C GLU A 179 1.71 -3.64 15.58
N GLU A 180 0.38 -3.65 15.72
CA GLU A 180 -0.31 -3.98 16.97
C GLU A 180 0.06 -5.38 17.49
N ARG A 181 0.01 -6.40 16.62
CA ARG A 181 0.41 -7.77 16.96
C ARG A 181 1.86 -7.85 17.42
N LEU A 182 2.78 -7.29 16.64
CA LEU A 182 4.22 -7.30 16.97
C LEU A 182 4.51 -6.55 18.27
N ASN A 183 3.83 -5.41 18.51
CA ASN A 183 3.93 -4.68 19.78
C ASN A 183 3.39 -5.49 20.97
N GLY A 184 2.37 -6.33 20.74
CA GLY A 184 1.85 -7.28 21.72
C GLY A 184 2.67 -8.57 21.86
N CYS A 185 3.86 -8.63 21.25
CA CYS A 185 4.72 -9.82 21.22
C CYS A 185 4.03 -11.07 20.63
N ILE A 186 3.04 -10.87 19.76
CA ILE A 186 2.39 -11.95 19.02
C ILE A 186 3.29 -12.32 17.84
N GLU A 187 3.70 -13.58 17.79
CA GLU A 187 4.48 -14.11 16.69
C GLU A 187 3.72 -14.04 15.36
N ILE A 188 4.45 -13.74 14.30
CA ILE A 188 3.97 -13.74 12.92
C ILE A 188 4.79 -14.78 12.18
N GLY A 189 4.11 -15.70 11.49
CA GLY A 189 4.76 -16.73 10.67
C GLY A 189 5.72 -16.12 9.65
N SER A 190 6.81 -16.83 9.36
CA SER A 190 7.83 -16.34 8.44
C SER A 190 7.36 -16.33 6.98
N ASP A 191 6.58 -17.33 6.56
CA ASP A 191 6.03 -17.41 5.20
C ASP A 191 4.83 -16.47 5.04
N CYS A 192 5.07 -15.34 4.38
CA CYS A 192 4.12 -14.25 4.24
C CYS A 192 3.93 -13.84 2.79
N ILE A 193 2.71 -13.43 2.45
CA ILE A 193 2.43 -12.58 1.30
C ILE A 193 2.50 -11.12 1.76
N LEU A 194 3.39 -10.37 1.12
CA LEU A 194 3.63 -8.96 1.38
C LEU A 194 3.05 -8.10 0.27
N THR A 195 2.31 -7.07 0.65
CA THR A 195 2.01 -5.95 -0.26
C THR A 195 3.03 -4.85 -0.02
N ILE A 196 3.90 -4.67 -1.01
CA ILE A 196 4.94 -3.64 -0.99
C ILE A 196 4.41 -2.44 -1.76
N SER A 197 4.52 -1.26 -1.17
CA SER A 197 4.09 0.00 -1.78
C SER A 197 5.26 0.95 -1.96
N LEU A 198 5.20 1.75 -3.02
CA LEU A 198 6.14 2.84 -3.26
C LEU A 198 5.50 4.18 -2.90
N ALA A 199 6.10 4.90 -1.97
CA ALA A 199 5.67 6.24 -1.60
C ALA A 199 5.97 7.26 -2.70
N ALA A 200 5.20 8.35 -2.73
CA ALA A 200 5.54 9.52 -3.54
C ALA A 200 6.92 10.08 -3.14
N PRO A 201 7.61 10.82 -4.03
CA PRO A 201 8.88 11.46 -3.71
C PRO A 201 8.77 12.28 -2.41
N TRP A 202 9.73 12.07 -1.52
CA TRP A 202 9.81 12.77 -0.25
C TRP A 202 11.27 12.96 0.17
N SER A 203 11.57 14.11 0.77
CA SER A 203 12.82 14.36 1.47
C SER A 203 12.54 14.78 2.93
N PRO A 204 13.44 14.46 3.87
CA PRO A 204 13.31 14.96 5.23
C PRO A 204 13.32 16.49 5.27
N PRO A 205 12.43 17.13 6.07
CA PRO A 205 12.47 18.57 6.26
C PRO A 205 13.86 19.02 6.73
N ASN A 206 14.35 20.14 6.19
CA ASN A 206 15.66 20.71 6.52
C ASN A 206 16.87 19.81 6.22
N SER A 207 16.72 18.84 5.31
CA SER A 207 17.82 18.00 4.84
C SER A 207 18.29 18.45 3.46
N SER A 208 19.60 18.38 3.19
CA SER A 208 20.17 18.51 1.85
C SER A 208 20.02 17.23 1.01
N GLN A 209 19.41 16.18 1.58
CA GLN A 209 19.21 14.93 0.87
C GLN A 209 18.17 15.09 -0.25
N PRO A 210 18.43 14.50 -1.43
CA PRO A 210 17.47 14.49 -2.52
C PRO A 210 16.22 13.71 -2.16
N GLU A 211 15.12 14.00 -2.85
CA GLU A 211 13.89 13.23 -2.71
C GLU A 211 14.09 11.76 -3.08
N ARG A 212 13.37 10.89 -2.37
CA ARG A 212 13.37 9.46 -2.57
C ARG A 212 11.94 8.92 -2.49
N CYS A 213 11.66 7.93 -3.33
CA CYS A 213 10.46 7.12 -3.26
C CYS A 213 10.75 5.90 -2.38
N TYR A 214 10.28 5.88 -1.14
CA TYR A 214 10.55 4.79 -0.20
C TYR A 214 9.60 3.61 -0.40
N LYS A 215 10.14 2.39 -0.30
CA LYS A 215 9.37 1.15 -0.28
C LYS A 215 8.89 0.88 1.15
N LEU A 216 7.64 0.49 1.29
CA LEU A 216 6.99 0.23 2.57
C LEU A 216 6.19 -1.07 2.50
N ILE A 217 6.15 -1.83 3.60
CA ILE A 217 5.21 -2.94 3.75
C ILE A 217 3.86 -2.38 4.16
N ALA A 218 2.91 -2.42 3.24
CA ALA A 218 1.56 -1.87 3.40
C ALA A 218 0.51 -2.94 3.75
N GLY A 219 0.89 -4.21 3.71
CA GLY A 219 0.08 -5.34 4.18
C GLY A 219 0.93 -6.60 4.33
N VAL A 220 0.60 -7.41 5.34
CA VAL A 220 1.23 -8.71 5.60
C VAL A 220 0.14 -9.76 5.80
N ILE A 221 0.22 -10.86 5.07
CA ILE A 221 -0.72 -11.97 5.14
C ILE A 221 0.06 -13.27 5.34
N GLU A 222 -0.08 -13.90 6.49
CA GLU A 222 0.51 -15.22 6.79
C GLU A 222 -0.17 -16.33 5.97
N LEU A 223 0.60 -17.36 5.60
CA LEU A 223 0.14 -18.51 4.81
C LEU A 223 -0.15 -19.77 5.62
#